data_AF-A0A960KLN2-F1
#
_entry.id   AF-A0A960KLN2-F1
#
_cell.length_a   1.000
_cell.length_b   1.000
_cell.length_c   1.000
_cell.angle_alpha   90.00
_cell.angle_beta   90.00
_cell.angle_gamma   90.00
#
_symmetry.space_group_name_H-M   'P 1'
#
loop_
_entity.id
_entity.type
_entity.pdbx_description
1 polymer ?
#
loop_
_entity_poly.entity_id
_entity_poly.type
_entity_poly.pdbx_seq_one_letter_code
_entity_poly.pdbx_strand_id
1 'polypeptide(L)'
;MQDCWDTLAHLGAPLTTSIKLDGKPSWDALLACLKKANRSLKDPLQPDFERKRDVFWAMCLALKTHYPPVWSQLDFDLDIAAMPNRVHKLYRIAKAQLASYP
;
A
#
# COMPACT_ATOMS: atom_id res chain seq x y z
N MET A 1 7.50 13.78 11.32
CA MET A 1 6.39 13.44 10.39
C MET A 1 6.71 12.08 9.81
N GLN A 2 5.87 11.09 10.06
CA GLN A 2 6.06 9.73 9.53
C GLN A 2 5.77 9.73 8.03
N ASP A 3 6.65 9.16 7.22
CA ASP A 3 6.45 9.10 5.77
C ASP A 3 5.33 8.10 5.45
N CYS A 4 4.41 8.47 4.58
CA CYS A 4 3.36 7.59 4.07
C CYS A 4 3.93 6.28 3.49
N TRP A 5 5.13 6.36 2.92
CA TRP A 5 5.83 5.19 2.39
C TRP A 5 6.32 4.22 3.47
N ASP A 6 6.67 4.70 4.67
CA ASP A 6 7.04 3.84 5.81
C ASP A 6 5.85 3.01 6.29
N THR A 7 4.66 3.61 6.29
CA THR A 7 3.42 2.90 6.58
C THR A 7 3.13 1.82 5.54
N LEU A 8 3.19 2.18 4.24
CA LEU A 8 2.91 1.22 3.17
C LEU A 8 3.98 0.11 3.10
N ALA A 9 5.23 0.46 3.33
CA ALA A 9 6.35 -0.47 3.49
C ALA A 9 6.05 -1.53 4.54
N HIS A 10 5.74 -1.11 5.75
CA HIS A 10 5.48 -2.04 6.85
C HIS A 10 4.34 -3.02 6.53
N LEU A 11 3.36 -2.59 5.74
CA LEU A 11 2.20 -3.39 5.38
C LEU A 11 2.46 -4.33 4.19
N GLY A 12 3.24 -3.90 3.18
CA GLY A 12 3.47 -4.68 1.95
C GLY A 12 4.78 -5.48 1.93
N ALA A 13 5.87 -4.93 2.46
CA ALA A 13 7.14 -5.57 2.77
C ALA A 13 8.06 -4.56 3.47
N PRO A 14 8.64 -4.86 4.64
CA PRO A 14 9.47 -3.92 5.37
C PRO A 14 10.56 -3.36 4.44
N LEU A 15 10.43 -2.08 4.07
CA LEU A 15 11.39 -1.41 3.19
C LEU A 15 12.73 -1.24 3.91
N THR A 16 12.68 -1.22 5.25
CA THR A 16 13.80 -1.28 6.19
C THR A 16 13.36 -2.05 7.45
N THR A 17 14.31 -2.73 8.09
CA THR A 17 14.08 -3.72 9.17
C THR A 17 13.68 -3.14 10.52
N SER A 18 13.42 -1.84 10.64
CA SER A 18 13.32 -1.16 11.96
C SER A 18 12.16 -0.19 12.09
N ILE A 19 11.12 -0.26 11.25
CA ILE A 19 9.94 0.60 11.41
C ILE A 19 9.02 -0.02 12.48
N LYS A 20 9.22 0.39 13.73
CA LYS A 20 8.21 0.24 14.80
C LYS A 20 7.14 1.31 14.54
N LEU A 21 6.02 0.92 13.94
CA LEU A 21 4.80 1.72 14.00
C LEU A 21 4.22 1.53 15.41
N ASP A 22 4.07 2.63 16.18
CA ASP A 22 3.47 2.66 17.53
C ASP A 22 1.95 2.42 17.50
N GLY A 23 1.52 1.38 16.80
CA GLY A 23 0.13 1.07 16.49
C GLY A 23 -0.14 1.08 14.99
N LYS A 24 -1.07 0.21 14.56
CA LYS A 24 -1.54 0.23 13.17
C LYS A 24 -2.35 1.50 12.93
N PRO A 25 -2.14 2.22 11.82
CA PRO A 25 -2.92 3.41 11.52
C PRO A 25 -4.40 3.04 11.28
N SER A 26 -5.31 3.98 11.51
CA SER A 26 -6.73 3.78 11.19
C SER A 26 -6.95 3.56 9.68
N TRP A 27 -8.13 3.05 9.32
CA TRP A 27 -8.55 2.94 7.92
C TRP A 27 -8.45 4.28 7.19
N ASP A 28 -8.90 5.36 7.80
CA ASP A 28 -8.85 6.70 7.20
C ASP A 28 -7.41 7.17 6.94
N ALA A 29 -6.50 6.93 7.90
CA ALA A 29 -5.10 7.27 7.76
C ALA A 29 -4.43 6.45 6.64
N LEU A 30 -4.80 5.17 6.50
CA LEU A 30 -4.34 4.33 5.40
C LEU A 30 -4.87 4.83 4.04
N LEU A 31 -6.16 5.19 3.95
CA LEU A 31 -6.77 5.70 2.72
C LEU A 31 -6.14 7.03 2.30
N ALA A 32 -5.91 7.95 3.24
CA ALA A 32 -5.20 9.21 2.99
C ALA A 32 -3.76 8.97 2.49
N CYS A 33 -3.08 8.00 3.11
CA CYS A 33 -1.75 7.56 2.73
C CYS A 33 -1.71 7.00 1.29
N LEU A 34 -2.66 6.15 0.92
CA LEU A 34 -2.79 5.60 -0.43
C LEU A 34 -3.09 6.69 -1.48
N LYS A 35 -3.97 7.64 -1.18
CA LYS A 35 -4.25 8.78 -2.07
C LYS A 35 -3.00 9.63 -2.31
N LYS A 36 -2.22 9.88 -1.25
CA LYS A 36 -0.94 10.61 -1.36
C LYS A 36 0.09 9.82 -2.16
N ALA A 37 0.21 8.51 -1.92
CA ALA A 37 1.10 7.62 -2.66
C ALA A 37 0.74 7.57 -4.15
N ASN A 38 -0.54 7.45 -4.51
CA ASN A 38 -1.00 7.47 -5.90
C ASN A 38 -0.59 8.75 -6.64
N ARG A 39 -0.69 9.92 -5.98
CA ARG A 39 -0.22 11.20 -6.56
C ARG A 39 1.29 11.22 -6.74
N SER A 40 2.04 10.69 -5.77
CA SER A 40 3.50 10.62 -5.80
C SER A 40 4.00 9.67 -6.90
N LEU A 41 3.31 8.56 -7.16
CA LEU A 41 3.66 7.61 -8.23
C LEU A 41 3.44 8.13 -9.66
N LYS A 42 2.94 9.36 -9.84
CA LYS A 42 2.89 10.00 -11.16
C LYS A 42 4.26 10.49 -11.62
N ASP A 43 5.24 10.57 -10.72
CA ASP A 43 6.63 10.94 -11.04
C ASP A 43 7.55 9.69 -11.01
N PRO A 44 7.90 9.14 -12.19
CA PRO A 44 8.71 7.93 -12.28
C PRO A 44 10.19 8.15 -11.94
N LEU A 45 10.65 9.40 -11.78
CA LEU A 45 12.05 9.73 -11.50
C LEU A 45 12.43 9.58 -10.02
N GLN A 46 11.49 9.21 -9.15
CA GLN A 46 11.77 9.06 -7.74
C GLN A 46 12.68 7.86 -7.46
N PRO A 47 13.59 7.98 -6.47
CA PRO A 47 14.31 6.83 -5.95
C PRO A 47 13.32 5.80 -5.41
N ASP A 48 13.63 4.52 -5.65
CA ASP A 48 12.81 3.36 -5.30
C ASP A 48 11.41 3.34 -5.92
N PHE A 49 11.19 4.05 -7.04
CA PHE A 49 9.89 4.13 -7.72
C PHE A 49 9.22 2.77 -7.93
N GLU A 50 9.94 1.81 -8.53
CA GLU A 50 9.39 0.47 -8.78
C GLU A 50 8.96 -0.22 -7.49
N ARG A 51 9.77 -0.09 -6.43
CA ARG A 51 9.52 -0.72 -5.14
C ARG A 51 8.29 -0.10 -4.46
N LYS A 52 8.19 1.23 -4.48
CA LYS A 52 7.03 2.00 -4.00
C LYS A 52 5.76 1.63 -4.77
N ARG A 53 5.86 1.56 -6.10
CA ARG A 53 4.76 1.15 -7.00
C ARG A 53 4.28 -0.26 -6.66
N ASP A 54 5.18 -1.22 -6.49
CA ASP A 54 4.79 -2.60 -6.25
C ASP A 54 4.17 -2.81 -4.86
N VAL A 55 4.67 -2.10 -3.84
CA VAL A 55 4.05 -2.07 -2.50
C VAL A 55 2.66 -1.42 -2.55
N PHE A 56 2.53 -0.28 -3.23
CA PHE A 56 1.24 0.40 -3.43
C PHE A 56 0.23 -0.50 -4.14
N TRP A 57 0.62 -1.13 -5.24
CA TRP A 57 -0.24 -2.06 -5.99
C TRP A 57 -0.62 -3.28 -5.16
N ALA A 58 0.29 -3.83 -4.37
CA ALA A 58 -0.01 -4.96 -3.49
C ALA A 58 -1.07 -4.62 -2.43
N MET A 59 -0.96 -3.43 -1.81
CA MET A 59 -1.94 -2.92 -0.85
C MET A 59 -3.30 -2.69 -1.50
N CYS A 60 -3.31 -2.04 -2.66
CA CYS A 60 -4.54 -1.77 -3.39
C CYS A 60 -5.22 -3.06 -3.85
N LEU A 61 -4.46 -4.06 -4.32
CA LEU A 61 -4.99 -5.37 -4.69
C LEU A 61 -5.60 -6.08 -3.47
N ALA A 62 -4.96 -5.99 -2.31
CA ALA A 62 -5.46 -6.58 -1.07
C ALA A 62 -6.79 -5.93 -0.64
N LEU A 63 -6.88 -4.61 -0.67
CA LEU A 63 -8.09 -3.85 -0.38
C LEU A 63 -9.22 -4.17 -1.36
N LYS A 64 -8.95 -4.08 -2.67
CA LYS A 64 -9.95 -4.34 -3.72
C LYS A 64 -10.52 -5.75 -3.64
N THR A 65 -9.68 -6.73 -3.28
CA THR A 65 -10.10 -8.14 -3.23
C THR A 65 -10.78 -8.53 -1.92
N HIS A 66 -10.32 -8.02 -0.77
CA HIS A 66 -10.76 -8.50 0.55
C HIS A 66 -11.54 -7.48 1.38
N TYR A 67 -11.42 -6.19 1.07
CA TYR A 67 -12.11 -5.11 1.76
C TYR A 67 -12.82 -4.16 0.78
N PRO A 68 -13.74 -4.65 -0.07
CA PRO A 68 -14.44 -3.81 -1.05
C PRO A 68 -15.09 -2.52 -0.48
N PRO A 69 -15.70 -2.52 0.73
CA PRO A 69 -16.27 -1.30 1.32
C PRO A 69 -15.23 -0.22 1.67
N VAL A 70 -14.00 -0.64 1.98
CA VAL A 70 -12.89 0.28 2.21
C VAL A 70 -12.35 0.76 0.85
N TRP A 71 -12.19 -0.16 -0.11
CA TRP A 71 -11.74 0.15 -1.46
C TRP A 71 -12.63 1.18 -2.16
N SER A 72 -13.96 1.10 -2.01
CA SER A 72 -14.91 2.02 -2.64
C SER A 72 -14.76 3.49 -2.23
N GLN A 73 -13.98 3.77 -1.18
CA GLN A 73 -13.67 5.14 -0.73
C GLN A 73 -12.45 5.76 -1.44
N LEU A 74 -11.74 4.93 -2.22
CA LEU A 74 -10.65 5.37 -3.10
C LEU A 74 -11.24 5.80 -4.44
N ASP A 75 -10.77 6.95 -4.92
CA ASP A 75 -11.23 7.65 -6.12
C ASP A 75 -10.28 7.42 -7.31
N PHE A 76 -9.61 6.28 -7.34
CA PHE A 76 -8.69 5.92 -8.42
C PHE A 76 -8.81 4.47 -8.84
N ASP A 77 -8.58 4.23 -10.13
CA ASP A 77 -8.60 2.90 -10.71
C ASP A 77 -7.27 2.18 -10.55
N LEU A 78 -7.36 0.86 -10.46
CA LEU A 78 -6.21 -0.03 -10.35
C LEU A 78 -6.23 -0.99 -11.53
N ASP A 79 -5.23 -0.86 -12.40
CA ASP A 79 -5.02 -1.80 -13.51
C ASP A 79 -4.30 -3.05 -12.99
N ILE A 80 -5.09 -4.09 -12.73
CA ILE A 80 -4.58 -5.37 -12.21
C ILE A 80 -3.82 -6.13 -13.30
N ALA A 81 -4.15 -5.94 -14.58
CA ALA A 81 -3.51 -6.65 -15.68
C ALA A 81 -2.05 -6.20 -15.90
N ALA A 82 -1.73 -4.97 -15.53
CA ALA A 82 -0.38 -4.41 -15.63
C ALA A 82 0.55 -4.77 -14.45
N MET A 83 0.09 -5.57 -13.48
CA MET A 83 0.86 -5.84 -12.26
C MET A 83 1.96 -6.91 -12.47
N PRO A 84 3.22 -6.63 -12.08
CA PRO A 84 4.28 -7.62 -12.16
C PRO A 84 4.12 -8.72 -11.10
N ASN A 85 4.63 -9.92 -11.38
CA ASN A 85 4.56 -11.09 -10.51
C ASN A 85 4.99 -10.85 -9.04
N ARG A 86 5.91 -9.90 -8.82
CA ARG A 86 6.35 -9.52 -7.46
C ARG A 86 5.24 -8.90 -6.61
N VAL A 87 4.27 -8.22 -7.22
CA VAL A 87 3.09 -7.65 -6.54
C VAL A 87 2.26 -8.75 -5.89
N HIS A 88 2.08 -9.89 -6.57
CA HIS A 88 1.30 -11.01 -6.03
C HIS A 88 1.94 -11.63 -4.77
N LYS A 89 3.27 -11.63 -4.66
CA LYS A 89 3.97 -12.07 -3.44
C LYS A 89 3.72 -11.09 -2.29
N LEU A 90 3.88 -9.79 -2.54
CA LEU A 90 3.66 -8.71 -1.57
C LEU A 90 2.20 -8.63 -1.12
N TYR A 91 1.26 -8.90 -2.02
CA TYR A 91 -0.19 -8.91 -1.77
C TYR A 91 -0.57 -9.85 -0.61
N ARG A 92 0.07 -11.02 -0.50
CA ARG A 92 -0.21 -11.98 0.59
C ARG A 92 0.17 -11.39 1.96
N ILE A 93 1.27 -10.64 2.01
CA ILE A 93 1.75 -9.95 3.22
C ILE A 93 0.81 -8.80 3.55
N ALA A 94 0.50 -7.96 2.56
CA ALA A 94 -0.46 -6.85 2.67
C ALA A 94 -1.80 -7.33 3.23
N LYS A 95 -2.35 -8.42 2.68
CA LYS A 95 -3.58 -9.03 3.18
C LYS A 95 -3.48 -9.42 4.66
N ALA A 96 -2.43 -10.15 5.05
CA ALA A 96 -2.25 -10.58 6.43
C ALA A 96 -2.16 -9.38 7.39
N GLN A 97 -1.52 -8.30 6.95
CA GLN A 97 -1.41 -7.07 7.73
C GLN A 97 -2.74 -6.34 7.86
N LEU A 98 -3.51 -6.24 6.77
CA LEU A 98 -4.85 -5.66 6.77
C LEU A 98 -5.84 -6.45 7.64
N ALA A 99 -5.66 -7.77 7.78
CA ALA A 99 -6.51 -8.60 8.63
C ALA A 99 -6.41 -8.28 10.13
N SER A 100 -5.38 -7.56 10.55
CA SER A 100 -5.25 -7.08 11.94
C SER A 100 -5.47 -5.58 12.08
N TYR A 101 -6.11 -4.93 11.09
CA TYR A 101 -6.66 -3.60 11.27
C TYR A 101 -7.92 -3.66 12.15
N PRO A 102 -8.14 -2.63 13.00
CA PRO A 102 -9.34 -2.53 13.83
C PRO A 102 -10.62 -2.32 13.00
#